data_AF-A0A7Z9XJ33-F1
#
_entry.id   AF-A0A7Z9XJ33-F1
#
_cell.length_a   1.000
_cell.length_b   1.000
_cell.length_c   1.000
_cell.angle_alpha   90.00
_cell.angle_beta   90.00
_cell.angle_gamma   90.00
#
_symmetry.space_group_name_H-M   'P 1'
#
loop_
_entity.id
_entity.type
_entity.pdbx_description
1 polymer ?
#
loop_
_entity_poly.entity_id
_entity_poly.type
_entity_poly.pdbx_seq_one_letter_code
_entity_poly.pdbx_strand_id
1 'polypeptide(L)'
;MKKHTILLLFLVPLLAMLLIACNTHLALASPGQSPPDPQNLPISTADHSQFEELKKDFKTAPEVTQACLECHNDAPAQIMANIHWTWEYKDPASGEVWGKK
;
A
#
# COMPACT_ATOMS: atom_id res chain seq x y z
N MET A 1 -9.61 1.06 -51.87
CA MET A 1 -9.00 -0.17 -51.31
C MET A 1 -7.78 0.11 -50.40
N LYS A 2 -6.86 1.03 -50.75
CA LYS A 2 -5.62 1.28 -49.98
C LYS A 2 -5.77 1.85 -48.56
N LYS A 3 -6.81 2.67 -48.30
CA LYS A 3 -7.05 3.29 -46.97
C LYS A 3 -7.45 2.30 -45.87
N HIS A 4 -8.20 1.25 -46.23
CA HIS A 4 -8.56 0.18 -45.29
C HIS A 4 -7.38 -0.77 -45.02
N THR A 5 -6.53 -1.01 -46.03
CA THR A 5 -5.29 -1.78 -45.86
C THR A 5 -4.31 -1.09 -44.93
N ILE A 6 -4.15 0.24 -45.03
CA ILE A 6 -3.29 1.02 -44.14
C ILE A 6 -3.84 1.03 -42.70
N LEU A 7 -5.15 1.19 -42.52
CA LEU A 7 -5.78 1.13 -41.21
C LEU A 7 -5.59 -0.25 -40.54
N LEU A 8 -5.73 -1.34 -41.30
CA LEU A 8 -5.51 -2.70 -40.79
C LEU A 8 -4.03 -2.97 -40.46
N LEU A 9 -3.09 -2.39 -41.20
CA LEU A 9 -1.64 -2.53 -40.93
C LEU A 9 -1.21 -1.89 -39.60
N PHE A 10 -1.93 -0.89 -39.09
CA PHE A 10 -1.61 -0.25 -37.81
C PHE A 10 -2.52 -0.70 -36.66
N LEU A 11 -3.79 -0.99 -36.93
CA LEU A 11 -4.78 -1.30 -35.89
C LEU A 11 -4.71 -2.77 -35.42
N VAL A 12 -4.33 -3.70 -36.32
CA VAL A 12 -4.12 -5.11 -35.98
C VAL A 12 -2.91 -5.35 -35.08
N PRO A 13 -1.69 -4.81 -35.34
CA PRO A 13 -0.57 -4.98 -34.43
C PRO A 13 -0.76 -4.23 -33.10
N LEU A 14 -1.45 -3.08 -33.09
CA LEU A 14 -1.78 -2.35 -31.87
C LEU A 14 -2.75 -3.15 -30.96
N LEU A 15 -3.78 -3.75 -31.56
CA LEU A 15 -4.72 -4.60 -30.84
C LEU A 15 -4.05 -5.91 -30.38
N ALA A 16 -3.17 -6.50 -31.19
CA ALA A 16 -2.39 -7.68 -30.80
C ALA A 16 -1.44 -7.38 -29.63
N MET A 17 -0.77 -6.22 -29.62
CA MET A 17 0.10 -5.79 -28.53
C MET A 17 -0.67 -5.53 -27.23
N LEU A 18 -1.90 -4.99 -27.33
CA LEU A 18 -2.80 -4.80 -26.20
C LEU A 18 -3.31 -6.15 -25.63
N LEU A 19 -3.57 -7.13 -26.49
CA LEU A 19 -3.96 -8.49 -26.08
C LEU A 19 -2.78 -9.28 -25.47
N ILE A 20 -1.55 -9.06 -25.93
CA ILE A 20 -0.33 -9.67 -25.34
C ILE A 20 0.02 -9.06 -23.98
N ALA A 21 -0.17 -7.74 -23.80
CA ALA A 21 0.01 -7.08 -22.50
C ALA A 21 -1.03 -7.54 -21.46
N CYS A 22 -2.25 -7.90 -21.89
CA CYS A 22 -3.29 -8.42 -21.00
C CYS A 22 -2.99 -9.84 -20.51
N ASN A 23 -2.35 -10.68 -21.34
CA ASN A 23 -2.05 -12.08 -21.01
C ASN A 23 -0.68 -12.32 -20.33
N THR A 24 0.10 -11.27 -20.06
CA THR A 24 1.45 -11.40 -19.45
C THR A 24 1.54 -10.99 -17.99
N HIS A 25 0.41 -10.79 -17.30
CA HIS A 25 0.35 -10.94 -15.84
C HIS A 25 0.09 -12.40 -15.44
N LEU A 26 0.83 -13.33 -16.04
CA LEU A 26 1.00 -14.64 -15.43
C LEU A 26 2.00 -14.45 -14.30
N ALA A 27 1.45 -14.36 -13.09
CA ALA A 27 2.22 -14.33 -11.86
C ALA A 27 3.34 -15.38 -11.93
N LEU A 28 4.59 -14.95 -11.81
CA LEU A 28 5.61 -15.82 -11.24
C LEU A 28 5.17 -16.08 -9.80
N ALA A 29 4.34 -17.10 -9.61
CA ALA A 29 4.37 -17.85 -8.37
C ALA A 29 5.80 -18.40 -8.29
N SER A 30 6.62 -17.77 -7.45
CA SER A 30 7.96 -18.25 -7.14
C SER A 30 7.85 -19.72 -6.71
N PRO A 31 8.42 -20.68 -7.46
CA PRO A 31 8.33 -22.08 -7.09
C PRO A 31 9.22 -22.29 -5.86
N GLY A 32 8.62 -22.20 -4.67
CA GLY A 32 9.33 -22.35 -3.40
C GLY A 32 8.70 -21.69 -2.18
N GLN A 33 7.70 -20.82 -2.33
CA GLN A 33 6.99 -20.27 -1.17
C GLN A 33 5.76 -21.12 -0.86
N SER A 34 5.90 -21.95 0.17
CA SER A 34 4.76 -22.53 0.89
C SER A 34 3.81 -21.41 1.31
N PRO A 35 2.48 -21.66 1.35
CA PRO A 35 1.54 -20.72 1.94
C PRO A 35 2.06 -20.29 3.33
N PRO A 36 2.02 -18.99 3.67
CA PRO A 36 2.46 -18.56 4.99
C PRO A 36 1.63 -19.30 6.03
N ASP A 37 2.32 -19.91 7.01
CA ASP A 37 1.66 -20.54 8.16
C ASP A 37 0.79 -19.47 8.84
N PRO A 38 -0.52 -19.66 8.98
CA PRO A 38 -1.40 -18.71 9.68
C PRO A 38 -0.91 -18.38 11.09
N GLN A 39 -0.14 -19.28 11.73
CA GLN A 39 0.43 -19.09 13.06
C GLN A 39 1.77 -18.34 13.07
N ASN A 40 2.33 -18.05 11.89
CA ASN A 40 3.61 -17.36 11.73
C ASN A 40 3.51 -16.26 10.65
N LEU A 41 2.39 -15.54 10.65
CA LEU A 41 2.26 -14.33 9.84
C LEU A 41 3.10 -13.21 10.46
N PRO A 42 3.80 -12.40 9.64
CA PRO A 42 4.51 -11.25 10.15
C PRO A 42 3.52 -10.29 10.82
N ILE A 43 3.89 -9.79 12.01
CA ILE A 43 3.07 -8.86 12.82
C ILE A 43 2.87 -7.52 12.10
N SER A 44 3.75 -7.22 11.15
CA SER A 44 3.77 -5.98 10.38
C SER A 44 3.71 -6.30 8.89
N THR A 45 3.04 -5.44 8.14
CA THR A 45 3.04 -5.48 6.66
C THR A 45 4.36 -5.01 6.06
N ALA A 46 5.26 -4.46 6.87
CA ALA A 46 6.60 -4.02 6.49
C ALA A 46 7.67 -4.55 7.46
N ASP A 47 8.80 -5.02 6.94
CA ASP A 47 9.98 -5.38 7.73
C ASP A 47 10.89 -4.14 7.87
N HIS A 48 10.84 -3.51 9.03
CA HIS A 48 11.59 -2.28 9.29
C HIS A 48 13.12 -2.44 9.24
N SER A 49 13.65 -3.67 9.33
CA SER A 49 15.10 -3.92 9.22
C SER A 49 15.65 -3.66 7.82
N GLN A 50 14.76 -3.63 6.82
CA GLN A 50 15.11 -3.45 5.41
C GLN A 50 15.22 -1.96 5.00
N PHE A 51 14.78 -1.01 5.84
CA PHE A 51 14.82 0.42 5.52
C PHE A 51 16.10 1.06 6.07
N GLU A 52 16.94 1.60 5.19
CA GLU A 52 18.19 2.26 5.57
C GLU A 52 17.94 3.53 6.40
N GLU A 53 16.83 4.22 6.13
CA GLU A 53 16.38 5.42 6.84
C GLU A 53 16.16 5.15 8.33
N LEU A 54 15.87 3.90 8.71
CA LEU A 54 15.63 3.46 10.08
C LEU A 54 16.86 2.86 10.77
N LYS A 55 18.01 2.74 10.09
CA LYS A 55 19.27 2.24 10.69
C LYS A 55 20.08 3.34 11.38
N LYS A 56 19.41 4.43 11.78
CA LYS A 56 20.02 5.57 12.49
C LYS A 56 19.99 5.32 14.00
N ASP A 57 20.94 5.92 14.71
CA ASP A 57 20.97 5.93 16.17
C ASP A 57 20.03 7.02 16.70
N PHE A 58 18.73 6.72 16.74
CA PHE A 58 17.70 7.64 17.22
C PHE A 58 17.81 7.84 18.73
N LYS A 59 17.89 9.11 19.17
CA LYS A 59 17.97 9.48 20.58
C LYS A 59 16.61 9.79 21.18
N THR A 60 15.64 10.15 20.34
CA THR A 60 14.31 10.53 20.77
C THR A 60 13.23 9.96 19.85
N ALA A 61 12.03 9.74 20.39
CA ALA A 61 10.90 9.26 19.57
C ALA A 61 10.53 10.20 18.41
N PRO A 62 10.54 11.55 18.57
CA PRO A 62 10.31 12.46 17.46
C PRO A 62 11.30 12.32 16.30
N GLU A 63 12.56 11.95 16.56
CA GLU A 63 13.53 11.68 15.48
C GLU A 63 13.12 10.47 14.64
N VAL A 64 12.60 9.42 15.28
CA VAL A 64 12.02 8.26 14.57
C VAL A 64 10.81 8.70 13.75
N THR A 65 9.89 9.47 14.35
CA THR A 65 8.72 10.01 13.64
C THR A 65 9.15 10.78 12.40
N GLN A 66 10.17 11.63 12.50
CA GLN A 66 10.64 12.40 11.35
C GLN A 66 11.11 11.50 10.19
N ALA A 67 11.80 10.38 10.48
CA ALA A 67 12.15 9.40 9.45
C ALA A 67 10.90 8.75 8.82
N CYS A 68 9.88 8.41 9.61
CA CYS A 68 8.62 7.88 9.08
C CYS A 68 7.92 8.88 8.14
N LEU A 69 7.99 10.18 8.43
CA LEU A 69 7.34 11.24 7.65
C LEU A 69 7.99 11.51 6.29
N GLU A 70 9.20 10.99 6.05
CA GLU A 70 9.85 11.07 4.73
C GLU A 70 9.02 10.36 3.66
N CYS A 71 8.27 9.31 4.05
CA CYS A 71 7.38 8.55 3.16
C CYS A 71 5.89 8.63 3.56
N HIS A 72 5.57 8.82 4.84
CA HIS A 72 4.20 8.85 5.38
C HIS A 72 3.75 10.25 5.81
N ASN A 73 3.93 11.25 4.95
CA ASN A 73 3.66 12.66 5.24
C ASN A 73 2.20 12.99 5.62
N ASP A 74 1.20 12.30 5.07
CA ASP A 74 -0.22 12.50 5.40
C ASP A 74 -0.69 11.68 6.61
N ALA A 75 0.06 10.66 7.01
CA ALA A 75 -0.34 9.73 8.07
C ALA A 75 -0.59 10.41 9.43
N PRO A 76 0.19 11.42 9.87
CA PRO A 76 -0.10 12.13 11.11
C PRO A 76 -1.50 12.72 11.14
N ALA A 77 -1.90 13.40 10.06
CA ALA A 77 -3.23 14.02 9.99
C ALA A 77 -4.33 12.95 10.07
N GLN A 78 -4.13 11.80 9.40
CA GLN A 78 -5.07 10.68 9.42
C GLN A 78 -5.16 10.03 10.81
N ILE A 79 -4.04 9.82 11.50
CA ILE A 79 -4.01 9.25 12.85
C ILE A 79 -4.63 10.20 13.86
N MET A 80 -4.28 11.49 13.78
CA MET A 80 -4.77 12.51 14.71
C MET A 80 -6.28 12.74 14.61
N ALA A 81 -6.89 12.38 13.48
CA ALA A 81 -8.34 12.45 13.27
C ALA A 81 -9.12 11.26 13.86
N ASN A 82 -8.46 10.21 14.36
CA ASN A 82 -9.11 8.97 14.79
C ASN A 82 -9.19 8.81 16.32
N ILE A 83 -9.98 7.82 16.75
CA ILE A 83 -10.25 7.53 18.17
C ILE A 83 -9.01 7.16 19.00
N HIS A 84 -7.94 6.65 18.39
CA HIS A 84 -6.71 6.29 19.09
C HIS A 84 -5.89 7.52 19.47
N TRP A 85 -6.14 8.66 18.82
CA TRP A 85 -5.55 9.95 19.16
C TRP A 85 -6.48 10.83 19.98
N THR A 86 -7.72 11.00 19.52
CA THR A 86 -8.70 11.88 20.20
C THR A 86 -9.20 11.30 21.51
N TRP A 87 -9.11 9.98 21.66
CA TRP A 87 -9.70 9.20 22.75
C TRP A 87 -11.18 9.52 22.95
N GLU A 88 -11.88 9.79 21.86
CA GLU A 88 -13.28 10.18 21.84
C GLU A 88 -14.03 9.36 20.80
N TYR A 89 -15.10 8.71 21.22
CA TYR A 89 -16.00 7.95 20.37
C TYR A 89 -17.43 8.39 20.64
N LYS A 90 -18.18 8.73 19.58
CA LYS A 90 -19.60 9.04 19.67
C LYS A 90 -20.40 7.83 19.21
N ASP A 91 -21.19 7.25 20.12
CA ASP A 91 -22.09 6.17 19.78
C ASP A 91 -23.19 6.69 18.82
N PRO A 92 -23.31 6.14 17.60
CA PRO A 92 -24.31 6.59 16.64
C PRO A 92 -25.75 6.28 17.05
N ALA A 93 -25.98 5.32 17.97
CA ALA A 93 -27.32 4.93 18.40
C ALA A 93 -27.85 5.83 19.53
N SER A 94 -27.04 6.05 20.57
CA SER A 94 -27.43 6.85 21.75
C SER A 94 -27.05 8.33 21.62
N GLY A 95 -26.05 8.65 20.80
CA GLY A 95 -25.43 9.98 20.73
C GLY A 95 -24.47 10.29 21.89
N GLU A 96 -24.27 9.34 22.82
CA GLU A 96 -23.36 9.49 23.95
C GLU A 96 -21.90 9.52 23.48
N VAL A 97 -21.06 10.27 24.19
CA VAL A 97 -19.62 10.41 23.90
C VAL A 97 -18.81 9.70 24.97
N TRP A 98 -18.02 8.71 24.55
CA TRP A 98 -17.19 7.87 25.41
C TRP A 98 -15.72 8.19 25.16
N GLY A 99 -14.88 8.10 26.20
CA GLY A 99 -13.48 8.46 26.05
C GLY A 99 -12.67 8.46 27.33
N LYS A 100 -11.39 8.81 27.22
CA LYS A 100 -10.44 8.90 28.33
C LYS A 100 -9.93 10.34 28.53
N LYS A 101 -10.85 11.31 28.50
CA LYS A 101 -10.57 12.70 28.87
C LYS A 101 -10.74 12.94 30.36
#